data_AF-A0A953K252-F1
#
_entry.id   AF-A0A953K252-F1
#
_cell.length_a   1.000
_cell.length_b   1.000
_cell.length_c   1.000
_cell.angle_alpha   90.00
_cell.angle_beta   90.00
_cell.angle_gamma   90.00
#
_symmetry.space_group_name_H-M   'P 1'
#
loop_
_entity.id
_entity.type
_entity.pdbx_description
1 polymer ?
#
loop_
_entity_poly.entity_id
_entity_poly.type
_entity_poly.pdbx_seq_one_letter_code
_entity_poly.pdbx_strand_id
1 'polypeptide(L)'
;MLRAQREAHLVYNGMVDRAMASAARHDHLAAVASYDSAIAVLPWEPAIYFDAVLSALATGRTDKANTWLLTGVANGFDPALFSAPEWDRFMDSEASAPYRQRADQCRANFTSRADTAFIAQLDAMYRRDQITRDGSAEMLRNDSLNFEELITRCDAHGFPSAVEIGPSIGVVHLLLWHHRGPEYPDSPQWQRILPFIHTAMDAGRLDPAFLCMFDDLNDKDHGRPMRYGALLGYYRNMPEEVFLVDPVTLTMNRASVGWGPIADFADVVGVDPRLIRYAVK
;
A
#
# COMPACT_ATOMS: atom_id res chain seq x y z
N MET A 1 -12.37 6.40 20.18
CA MET A 1 -12.59 6.46 18.71
C MET A 1 -11.30 6.14 17.95
N LEU A 2 -10.19 6.84 18.20
CA LEU A 2 -8.88 6.63 17.53
C LEU A 2 -8.33 5.19 17.64
N ARG A 3 -8.35 4.61 18.86
CA ARG A 3 -7.94 3.22 19.08
C ARG A 3 -8.73 2.19 18.25
N ALA A 4 -10.01 2.46 17.98
CA ALA A 4 -10.85 1.56 17.20
C ALA A 4 -10.51 1.59 15.70
N GLN A 5 -10.05 2.72 15.17
CA GLN A 5 -9.63 2.83 13.77
C GLN A 5 -8.30 2.09 13.54
N ARG A 6 -7.34 2.25 14.44
CA ARG A 6 -6.09 1.48 14.39
C ARG A 6 -6.35 -0.02 14.50
N GLU A 7 -7.22 -0.45 15.42
CA GLU A 7 -7.64 -1.86 15.53
C GLU A 7 -8.33 -2.36 14.25
N ALA A 8 -9.15 -1.52 13.59
CA ALA A 8 -9.76 -1.84 12.30
C ALA A 8 -8.71 -2.06 11.20
N HIS A 9 -7.66 -1.24 11.13
CA HIS A 9 -6.53 -1.45 10.22
C HIS A 9 -5.81 -2.77 10.46
N LEU A 10 -5.54 -3.13 11.72
CA LEU A 10 -4.87 -4.41 12.01
C LEU A 10 -5.71 -5.62 11.56
N VAL A 11 -7.03 -5.56 11.80
CA VAL A 11 -7.96 -6.60 11.34
C VAL A 11 -8.04 -6.63 9.81
N TYR A 12 -8.12 -5.46 9.18
CA TYR A 12 -8.12 -5.30 7.73
C TYR A 12 -6.86 -5.90 7.10
N ASN A 13 -5.67 -5.53 7.58
CA ASN A 13 -4.38 -6.06 7.07
C ASN A 13 -4.35 -7.59 7.16
N GLY A 14 -4.82 -8.17 8.27
CA GLY A 14 -4.85 -9.62 8.43
C GLY A 14 -5.88 -10.32 7.52
N MET A 15 -6.92 -9.62 7.08
CA MET A 15 -7.86 -10.12 6.07
C MET A 15 -7.26 -10.03 4.66
N VAL A 16 -6.58 -8.93 4.35
CA VAL A 16 -5.91 -8.72 3.05
C VAL A 16 -4.78 -9.73 2.84
N ASP A 17 -3.91 -9.93 3.83
CA ASP A 17 -2.82 -10.92 3.77
C ASP A 17 -3.35 -12.33 3.50
N ARG A 18 -4.43 -12.72 4.19
CA ARG A 18 -5.10 -14.02 3.95
C ARG A 18 -5.71 -14.10 2.57
N ALA A 19 -6.28 -13.01 2.07
CA ALA A 19 -6.88 -12.96 0.74
C ALA A 19 -5.80 -13.15 -0.35
N MET A 20 -4.70 -12.41 -0.24
CA MET A 20 -3.56 -12.50 -1.15
C MET A 20 -2.93 -13.90 -1.13
N ALA A 21 -2.69 -14.47 0.05
CA ALA A 21 -2.15 -15.82 0.18
C ALA A 21 -3.08 -16.90 -0.42
N SER A 22 -4.39 -16.76 -0.23
CA SER A 22 -5.37 -17.67 -0.82
C SER A 22 -5.38 -17.55 -2.35
N ALA A 23 -5.33 -16.32 -2.89
CA ALA A 23 -5.26 -16.08 -4.32
C ALA A 23 -3.97 -16.65 -4.94
N ALA A 24 -2.83 -16.49 -4.27
CA ALA A 24 -1.54 -17.04 -4.68
C ALA A 24 -1.55 -18.58 -4.73
N ARG A 25 -2.35 -19.22 -3.86
CA ARG A 25 -2.57 -20.69 -3.84
C ARG A 25 -3.73 -21.13 -4.74
N HIS A 26 -4.24 -20.25 -5.60
CA HIS A 26 -5.38 -20.47 -6.48
C HIS A 26 -6.71 -20.80 -5.78
N ASP A 27 -6.82 -20.57 -4.47
CA ASP A 27 -8.09 -20.63 -3.73
C ASP A 27 -8.81 -19.29 -3.82
N HIS A 28 -9.30 -18.97 -5.03
CA HIS A 28 -9.95 -17.71 -5.31
C HIS A 28 -11.29 -17.54 -4.56
N LEU A 29 -11.94 -18.62 -4.12
CA LEU A 29 -13.15 -18.54 -3.31
C LEU A 29 -12.83 -18.06 -1.88
N ALA A 30 -11.80 -18.61 -1.25
CA ALA A 30 -11.32 -18.13 0.04
C ALA A 30 -10.77 -16.69 -0.04
N ALA A 31 -10.08 -16.36 -1.14
CA ALA A 31 -9.62 -15.00 -1.40
C ALA A 31 -10.79 -14.01 -1.46
N VAL A 32 -11.84 -14.33 -2.24
CA VAL A 32 -13.04 -13.50 -2.34
C VAL A 32 -13.71 -13.29 -0.97
N ALA A 33 -13.84 -14.33 -0.15
CA ALA A 33 -14.44 -14.20 1.19
C ALA A 33 -13.60 -13.29 2.12
N SER A 34 -12.28 -13.38 2.02
CA SER A 34 -11.35 -12.58 2.83
C SER A 34 -11.34 -11.11 2.39
N TYR A 35 -11.31 -10.84 1.08
CA TYR A 35 -11.47 -9.47 0.55
C TYR A 35 -12.81 -8.86 0.90
N ASP A 36 -13.90 -9.63 0.87
CA ASP A 36 -15.22 -9.13 1.27
C ASP A 36 -15.23 -8.66 2.72
N SER A 37 -14.61 -9.46 3.60
CA SER A 37 -14.46 -9.12 5.01
C SER A 37 -13.60 -7.86 5.18
N ALA A 38 -12.48 -7.76 4.44
CA ALA A 38 -11.60 -6.59 4.50
C ALA A 38 -12.31 -5.31 4.06
N ILE A 39 -12.97 -5.34 2.90
CA ILE A 39 -13.69 -4.18 2.33
C ILE A 39 -14.85 -3.75 3.23
N ALA A 40 -15.49 -4.69 3.95
CA ALA A 40 -16.52 -4.35 4.92
C ALA A 40 -15.97 -3.59 6.15
N VAL A 41 -14.70 -3.81 6.51
CA VAL A 41 -14.04 -3.12 7.64
C VAL A 41 -13.53 -1.75 7.19
N LEU A 42 -12.74 -1.68 6.10
CA LEU A 42 -12.19 -0.45 5.55
C LEU A 42 -12.45 -0.35 4.04
N PRO A 43 -13.60 0.20 3.61
CA PRO A 43 -13.97 0.28 2.19
C PRO A 43 -13.18 1.35 1.42
N TRP A 44 -12.43 2.20 2.11
CA TRP A 44 -11.79 3.37 1.52
C TRP A 44 -10.31 3.17 1.22
N GLU A 45 -9.73 2.01 1.54
CA GLU A 45 -8.35 1.67 1.18
C GLU A 45 -8.29 1.21 -0.29
N PRO A 46 -7.70 2.00 -1.20
CA PRO A 46 -7.84 1.76 -2.64
C PRO A 46 -6.98 0.59 -3.16
N ALA A 47 -5.92 0.21 -2.44
CA ALA A 47 -4.87 -0.67 -2.94
C ALA A 47 -5.32 -2.11 -3.25
N ILE A 48 -6.39 -2.59 -2.61
CA ILE A 48 -6.80 -4.00 -2.70
C ILE A 48 -7.83 -4.29 -3.79
N TYR A 49 -8.46 -3.26 -4.34
CA TYR A 49 -9.65 -3.43 -5.18
C TYR A 49 -9.36 -4.17 -6.47
N PHE A 50 -8.18 -3.98 -7.06
CA PHE A 50 -7.81 -4.69 -8.28
C PHE A 50 -7.68 -6.20 -8.04
N ASP A 51 -6.92 -6.61 -7.02
CA ASP A 51 -6.73 -8.03 -6.70
C ASP A 51 -8.02 -8.71 -6.23
N ALA A 52 -8.86 -7.98 -5.49
CA ALA A 52 -10.19 -8.44 -5.12
C ALA A 52 -11.04 -8.72 -6.37
N VAL A 53 -11.07 -7.77 -7.31
CA VAL A 53 -11.81 -7.92 -8.57
C VAL A 53 -11.30 -9.10 -9.38
N LEU A 54 -9.98 -9.26 -9.53
CA LEU A 54 -9.41 -10.41 -10.24
C LEU A 54 -9.81 -11.75 -9.59
N SER A 55 -9.79 -11.82 -8.26
CA SER A 55 -10.24 -13.01 -7.52
C SER A 55 -11.73 -13.30 -7.73
N ALA A 56 -12.57 -12.27 -7.80
CA ALA A 56 -14.00 -12.43 -8.12
C ALA A 56 -14.20 -12.91 -9.56
N LEU A 57 -13.47 -12.36 -10.53
CA LEU A 57 -13.55 -12.77 -11.93
C LEU A 57 -13.06 -14.20 -12.14
N ALA A 58 -12.00 -14.63 -11.45
CA ALA A 58 -11.50 -16.01 -11.49
C ALA A 58 -12.52 -17.03 -10.99
N THR A 59 -13.53 -16.61 -10.21
CA THR A 59 -14.63 -17.47 -9.73
C THR A 59 -15.95 -17.24 -10.48
N GLY A 60 -15.95 -16.46 -11.56
CA GLY A 60 -17.14 -16.12 -12.34
C GLY A 60 -18.13 -15.18 -11.63
N ARG A 61 -17.73 -14.54 -10.53
CA ARG A 61 -18.59 -13.65 -9.73
C ARG A 61 -18.57 -12.21 -10.25
N THR A 62 -19.05 -12.01 -11.48
CA THR A 62 -19.04 -10.70 -12.15
C THR A 62 -19.85 -9.63 -11.40
N ASP A 63 -20.93 -9.98 -10.71
CA ASP A 63 -21.71 -9.03 -9.91
C ASP A 63 -20.90 -8.47 -8.73
N LYS A 64 -20.10 -9.34 -8.10
CA LYS A 64 -19.19 -8.99 -7.02
C LYS A 64 -18.07 -8.08 -7.52
N ALA A 65 -17.49 -8.41 -8.68
CA ALA A 65 -16.50 -7.57 -9.35
C ALA A 65 -17.05 -6.16 -9.62
N ASN A 66 -18.27 -6.03 -10.19
CA ASN A 66 -18.91 -4.73 -10.39
C ASN A 66 -19.11 -3.96 -9.07
N THR A 67 -19.56 -4.64 -8.02
CA THR A 67 -19.78 -4.01 -6.72
C THR A 67 -18.48 -3.45 -6.16
N TRP A 68 -17.43 -4.26 -6.11
CA TRP A 68 -16.13 -3.81 -5.61
C TRP A 68 -15.51 -2.71 -6.46
N LEU A 69 -15.62 -2.76 -7.79
CA LEU A 69 -15.15 -1.65 -8.64
C LEU A 69 -15.87 -0.34 -8.31
N LEU A 70 -17.19 -0.37 -8.18
CA LEU A 70 -17.97 0.83 -7.85
C LEU A 70 -17.67 1.32 -6.43
N THR A 71 -17.48 0.43 -5.47
CA THR A 71 -17.05 0.80 -4.11
C THR A 71 -15.66 1.43 -4.14
N GLY A 72 -14.70 0.83 -4.84
CA GLY A 72 -13.35 1.35 -4.98
C GLY A 72 -13.34 2.73 -5.64
N VAL A 73 -13.98 2.88 -6.80
CA VAL A 73 -14.03 4.17 -7.53
C VAL A 73 -14.72 5.26 -6.69
N ALA A 74 -15.76 4.91 -5.92
CA ALA A 74 -16.40 5.84 -5.00
C ALA A 74 -15.47 6.30 -3.85
N ASN A 75 -14.35 5.60 -3.64
CA ASN A 75 -13.28 5.93 -2.69
C ASN A 75 -11.95 6.28 -3.37
N GLY A 76 -11.99 6.62 -4.67
CA GLY A 76 -10.84 7.16 -5.40
C GLY A 76 -9.96 6.14 -6.10
N PHE A 77 -10.20 4.83 -5.97
CA PHE A 77 -9.48 3.82 -6.76
C PHE A 77 -9.66 4.09 -8.26
N ASP A 78 -8.56 4.14 -9.01
CA ASP A 78 -8.60 4.26 -10.46
C ASP A 78 -8.16 2.95 -11.13
N PRO A 79 -9.10 2.15 -11.66
CA PRO A 79 -8.76 0.89 -12.32
C PRO A 79 -7.97 1.08 -13.61
N ALA A 80 -7.90 2.29 -14.18
CA ALA A 80 -7.11 2.57 -15.37
C ALA A 80 -5.59 2.41 -15.15
N LEU A 81 -5.14 2.38 -13.89
CA LEU A 81 -3.73 2.16 -13.53
C LEU A 81 -3.30 0.69 -13.62
N PHE A 82 -4.23 -0.22 -13.86
CA PHE A 82 -4.00 -1.66 -13.82
C PHE A 82 -4.55 -2.34 -15.07
N SER A 83 -3.94 -3.47 -15.45
CA SER A 83 -4.41 -4.33 -16.54
C SER A 83 -4.05 -5.78 -16.25
N ALA A 84 -4.95 -6.68 -16.64
CA ALA A 84 -4.78 -8.12 -16.59
C ALA A 84 -5.69 -8.77 -17.65
N PRO A 85 -5.34 -9.94 -18.20
CA PRO A 85 -6.17 -10.59 -19.24
C PRO A 85 -7.62 -10.87 -18.80
N GLU A 86 -7.85 -11.22 -17.54
CA GLU A 86 -9.18 -11.42 -16.95
C GLU A 86 -9.95 -10.11 -16.86
N TRP A 87 -9.27 -9.04 -16.48
CA TRP A 87 -9.81 -7.69 -16.40
C TRP A 87 -10.24 -7.18 -17.78
N ASP A 88 -9.36 -7.29 -18.78
CA ASP A 88 -9.64 -6.84 -20.14
C ASP A 88 -10.86 -7.59 -20.72
N ARG A 89 -10.89 -8.92 -20.57
CA ARG A 89 -12.04 -9.75 -20.97
C ARG A 89 -13.36 -9.33 -20.29
N PHE A 90 -13.30 -8.99 -19.01
CA PHE A 90 -14.48 -8.51 -18.27
C PHE A 90 -14.94 -7.14 -18.78
N MET A 91 -14.00 -6.22 -18.98
CA MET A 91 -14.29 -4.86 -19.46
C MET A 91 -14.88 -4.84 -20.88
N ASP A 92 -14.47 -5.79 -21.73
CA ASP A 92 -15.00 -5.97 -23.09
C ASP A 92 -16.36 -6.70 -23.13
N SER A 93 -16.81 -7.27 -22.01
CA SER A 93 -18.06 -8.02 -21.93
C SER A 93 -19.26 -7.16 -21.53
N GLU A 94 -20.48 -7.69 -21.75
CA GLU A 94 -21.71 -7.09 -21.20
C GLU A 94 -21.78 -7.17 -19.67
N ALA A 95 -21.02 -8.09 -19.05
CA ALA A 95 -21.04 -8.26 -17.60
C ALA A 95 -20.50 -7.04 -16.85
N SER A 96 -19.72 -6.16 -17.49
CA SER A 96 -19.22 -4.91 -16.89
C SER A 96 -20.12 -3.69 -17.14
N ALA A 97 -21.28 -3.88 -17.79
CA ALA A 97 -22.25 -2.79 -18.00
C ALA A 97 -22.65 -2.05 -16.70
N PRO A 98 -22.89 -2.72 -15.55
CA PRO A 98 -23.22 -2.04 -14.30
C PRO A 98 -22.13 -1.08 -13.84
N TYR A 99 -20.85 -1.47 -13.96
CA TYR A 99 -19.72 -0.62 -13.67
C TYR A 99 -19.66 0.57 -14.64
N ARG A 100 -19.66 0.33 -15.95
CA ARG A 100 -19.56 1.39 -16.98
C ARG A 100 -20.64 2.46 -16.85
N GLN A 101 -21.86 2.06 -16.48
CA GLN A 101 -22.99 2.99 -16.32
C GLN A 101 -22.88 3.90 -15.09
N ARG A 102 -22.10 3.53 -14.07
CA ARG A 102 -22.09 4.20 -12.77
C ARG A 102 -20.71 4.74 -12.36
N ALA A 103 -19.65 4.33 -13.04
CA ALA A 103 -18.28 4.70 -12.71
C ALA A 103 -18.07 6.22 -12.61
N ASP A 104 -18.60 6.99 -13.56
CA ASP A 104 -18.48 8.45 -13.58
C ASP A 104 -19.15 9.11 -12.37
N GLN A 105 -20.33 8.61 -11.98
CA GLN A 105 -21.03 9.10 -10.79
C GLN A 105 -20.24 8.77 -9.50
N CYS A 106 -19.72 7.54 -9.40
CA CYS A 106 -18.87 7.14 -8.27
C CYS A 106 -17.61 8.01 -8.19
N ARG A 107 -16.96 8.29 -9.33
CA ARG A 107 -15.77 9.14 -9.40
C ARG A 107 -16.09 10.58 -8.98
N ALA A 108 -17.21 11.14 -9.46
CA ALA A 108 -17.67 12.46 -9.04
C ALA A 108 -17.97 12.54 -7.53
N ASN A 109 -18.53 11.47 -6.94
CA ASN A 109 -18.78 11.40 -5.50
C ASN A 109 -17.49 11.40 -4.66
N PHE A 110 -16.42 10.78 -5.16
CA PHE A 110 -15.11 10.90 -4.51
C PHE A 110 -14.55 12.32 -4.66
N THR A 111 -14.52 12.85 -5.87
CA THR A 111 -13.99 14.19 -6.18
C THR A 111 -14.65 15.30 -5.36
N SER A 112 -15.95 15.18 -5.05
CA SER A 112 -16.68 16.21 -4.29
C SER A 112 -16.29 16.29 -2.81
N ARG A 113 -15.64 15.26 -2.25
CA ARG A 113 -15.17 15.20 -0.86
C ARG A 113 -13.66 15.12 -0.71
N ALA A 114 -12.94 14.82 -1.79
CA ALA A 114 -11.49 14.71 -1.79
C ALA A 114 -10.82 16.09 -1.69
N ASP A 115 -9.59 16.13 -1.16
CA ASP A 115 -8.72 17.30 -1.23
C ASP A 115 -8.09 17.39 -2.63
N THR A 116 -8.90 17.82 -3.60
CA THR A 116 -8.49 17.92 -5.01
C THR A 116 -7.35 18.91 -5.24
N ALA A 117 -7.21 19.92 -4.37
CA ALA A 117 -6.08 20.84 -4.41
C ALA A 117 -4.78 20.13 -4.03
N PHE A 118 -4.80 19.32 -2.97
CA PHE A 118 -3.62 18.57 -2.58
C PHE A 118 -3.31 17.43 -3.54
N ILE A 119 -4.31 16.75 -4.10
CA ILE A 119 -4.10 15.75 -5.18
C ILE A 119 -3.38 16.41 -6.36
N ALA A 120 -3.83 17.57 -6.82
CA ALA A 120 -3.19 18.29 -7.93
C ALA A 120 -1.75 18.73 -7.58
N GLN A 121 -1.49 19.09 -6.32
CA GLN A 121 -0.15 19.40 -5.83
C GLN A 121 0.76 18.16 -5.85
N LEU A 122 0.28 17.01 -5.38
CA LEU A 122 1.01 15.74 -5.42
C LEU A 122 1.30 15.31 -6.87
N ASP A 123 0.36 15.49 -7.79
CA ASP A 123 0.59 15.24 -9.22
C ASP A 123 1.71 16.12 -9.78
N ALA A 124 1.78 17.38 -9.37
CA ALA A 124 2.86 18.28 -9.77
C ALA A 124 4.22 17.85 -9.19
N MET A 125 4.25 17.45 -7.91
CA MET A 125 5.45 16.90 -7.27
C MET A 125 5.94 15.63 -7.96
N TYR A 126 5.02 14.72 -8.28
CA TYR A 126 5.31 13.48 -9.02
C TYR A 126 5.84 13.76 -10.42
N ARG A 127 5.22 14.67 -11.18
CA ARG A 127 5.75 15.05 -12.49
C ARG A 127 7.15 15.63 -12.39
N ARG A 128 7.40 16.51 -11.41
CA ARG A 128 8.74 17.08 -11.15
C ARG A 128 9.77 15.99 -10.86
N ASP A 129 9.39 14.98 -10.08
CA ASP A 129 10.22 13.82 -9.77
C ASP A 129 10.54 13.00 -11.04
N GLN A 130 9.55 12.74 -11.89
CA GLN A 130 9.71 11.89 -13.07
C GLN A 130 10.44 12.57 -14.25
N ILE A 131 10.65 13.88 -14.25
CA ILE A 131 11.36 14.60 -15.33
C ILE A 131 12.82 14.14 -15.45
N THR A 132 13.50 13.95 -14.31
CA THR A 132 14.93 13.63 -14.26
C THR A 132 15.13 12.52 -13.24
N ARG A 133 15.43 11.28 -13.68
CA ARG A 133 15.67 10.08 -12.85
C ARG A 133 16.96 9.36 -13.25
N ASP A 134 18.07 10.09 -13.20
CA ASP A 134 19.40 9.66 -13.69
C ASP A 134 20.52 9.71 -12.64
N GLY A 135 20.18 10.03 -11.38
CA GLY A 135 21.16 10.22 -10.31
C GLY A 135 21.83 11.59 -10.30
N SER A 136 21.40 12.53 -11.13
CA SER A 136 21.98 13.88 -11.19
C SER A 136 21.70 14.72 -9.93
N ALA A 137 22.49 15.79 -9.78
CA ALA A 137 22.24 16.80 -8.74
C ALA A 137 20.87 17.48 -8.89
N GLU A 138 20.34 17.57 -10.12
CA GLU A 138 18.99 18.08 -10.36
C GLU A 138 17.92 17.15 -9.79
N MET A 139 18.09 15.84 -9.99
CA MET A 139 17.23 14.82 -9.39
C MET A 139 17.20 14.96 -7.85
N LEU A 140 18.37 14.98 -7.20
CA LEU A 140 18.47 15.08 -5.74
C LEU A 140 17.86 16.39 -5.20
N ARG A 141 18.02 17.48 -5.94
CA ARG A 141 17.38 18.77 -5.63
C ARG A 141 15.87 18.67 -5.73
N ASN A 142 15.33 18.04 -6.77
CA ASN A 142 13.89 17.87 -6.95
C ASN A 142 13.27 17.00 -5.86
N ASP A 143 13.95 15.92 -5.45
CA ASP A 143 13.52 15.05 -4.35
C ASP A 143 13.46 15.85 -3.05
N SER A 144 14.52 16.60 -2.73
CA SER A 144 14.57 17.46 -1.54
C SER A 144 13.48 18.53 -1.53
N LEU A 145 13.18 19.15 -2.67
CA LEU A 145 12.11 20.14 -2.80
C LEU A 145 10.72 19.50 -2.58
N ASN A 146 10.48 18.32 -3.15
CA ASN A 146 9.25 17.56 -2.93
C ASN A 146 9.06 17.22 -1.44
N PHE A 147 10.12 16.80 -0.75
CA PHE A 147 10.05 16.45 0.67
C PHE A 147 9.73 17.66 1.55
N GLU A 148 10.39 18.80 1.33
CA GLU A 148 10.10 20.04 2.07
C GLU A 148 8.68 20.57 1.82
N GLU A 149 8.19 20.44 0.59
CA GLU A 149 6.83 20.84 0.24
C GLU A 149 5.79 19.94 0.94
N LEU A 150 6.04 18.64 1.02
CA LEU A 150 5.21 17.70 1.78
C LEU A 150 5.22 18.02 3.28
N ILE A 151 6.38 18.33 3.87
CA ILE A 151 6.47 18.72 5.29
C ILE A 151 5.65 19.99 5.54
N THR A 152 5.81 21.01 4.70
CA THR A 152 5.06 22.27 4.83
C THR A 152 3.55 22.03 4.77
N ARG A 153 3.11 21.11 3.93
CA ARG A 153 1.70 20.72 3.83
C ARG A 153 1.23 19.93 5.06
N CYS A 154 2.08 19.12 5.67
CA CYS A 154 1.79 18.41 6.92
C CYS A 154 1.73 19.35 8.13
N ASP A 155 2.59 20.36 8.19
CA ASP A 155 2.57 21.38 9.25
C ASP A 155 1.22 22.10 9.33
N ALA A 156 0.59 22.37 8.18
CA ALA A 156 -0.66 23.10 8.11
C ALA A 156 -1.92 22.25 8.37
N HIS A 157 -1.89 20.95 8.12
CA HIS A 157 -3.12 20.13 8.08
C HIS A 157 -2.97 18.69 8.60
N GLY A 158 -1.78 18.29 9.06
CA GLY A 158 -1.45 16.91 9.41
C GLY A 158 -1.12 16.02 8.20
N PHE A 159 -0.72 14.78 8.49
CA PHE A 159 -0.38 13.79 7.46
C PHE A 159 -1.64 13.30 6.73
N PRO A 160 -1.64 13.20 5.39
CA PRO A 160 -2.82 12.81 4.63
C PRO A 160 -3.23 11.36 4.84
N SER A 161 -4.49 11.07 4.53
CA SER A 161 -5.06 9.72 4.52
C SER A 161 -5.61 9.35 3.14
N ALA A 162 -5.75 8.06 2.86
CA ALA A 162 -6.38 7.57 1.63
C ALA A 162 -7.84 8.05 1.49
N VAL A 163 -8.53 8.36 2.58
CA VAL A 163 -9.89 8.96 2.51
C VAL A 163 -9.88 10.34 1.86
N GLU A 164 -8.83 11.13 2.13
CA GLU A 164 -8.72 12.53 1.66
C GLU A 164 -8.18 12.61 0.24
N ILE A 165 -7.21 11.75 -0.10
CA ILE A 165 -6.45 11.84 -1.36
C ILE A 165 -6.46 10.57 -2.20
N GLY A 166 -7.19 9.53 -1.78
CA GLY A 166 -7.32 8.28 -2.52
C GLY A 166 -5.96 7.64 -2.82
N PRO A 167 -5.74 7.13 -4.04
CA PRO A 167 -4.51 6.44 -4.43
C PRO A 167 -3.26 7.33 -4.43
N SER A 168 -3.41 8.67 -4.38
CA SER A 168 -2.28 9.59 -4.28
C SER A 168 -1.49 9.43 -2.97
N ILE A 169 -2.01 8.70 -1.98
CA ILE A 169 -1.20 8.27 -0.82
C ILE A 169 0.03 7.45 -1.23
N GLY A 170 -0.03 6.73 -2.36
CA GLY A 170 1.12 6.03 -2.93
C GLY A 170 2.19 6.99 -3.45
N VAL A 171 1.80 8.16 -3.96
CA VAL A 171 2.75 9.24 -4.35
C VAL A 171 3.44 9.78 -3.10
N VAL A 172 2.71 10.00 -2.00
CA VAL A 172 3.31 10.42 -0.72
C VAL A 172 4.37 9.42 -0.26
N HIS A 173 4.04 8.12 -0.27
CA HIS A 173 5.01 7.07 0.08
C HIS A 173 6.22 7.07 -0.86
N LEU A 174 6.01 7.22 -2.17
CA LEU A 174 7.11 7.28 -3.16
C LEU A 174 8.04 8.46 -2.93
N LEU A 175 7.50 9.66 -2.69
CA LEU A 175 8.31 10.86 -2.42
C LEU A 175 9.18 10.66 -1.17
N LEU A 176 8.62 10.05 -0.12
CA LEU A 176 9.39 9.68 1.07
C LEU A 176 10.42 8.58 0.77
N TRP A 177 10.07 7.61 -0.07
CA TRP A 177 10.95 6.51 -0.48
C TRP A 177 12.24 7.01 -1.14
N HIS A 178 12.25 8.17 -1.79
CA HIS A 178 13.48 8.74 -2.34
C HIS A 178 14.48 9.21 -1.27
N HIS A 179 14.02 9.43 -0.04
CA HIS A 179 14.84 9.80 1.12
C HIS A 179 15.05 8.65 2.11
N ARG A 180 14.85 7.41 1.67
CA ARG A 180 15.17 6.20 2.45
C ARG A 180 16.69 6.00 2.62
N GLY A 181 17.06 4.99 3.40
CA GLY A 181 18.47 4.60 3.58
C GLY A 181 19.17 5.48 4.61
N PRO A 182 20.39 6.01 4.37
CA PRO A 182 21.22 6.66 5.40
C PRO A 182 20.62 7.96 5.96
N GLU A 183 19.66 8.59 5.26
CA GLU A 183 18.95 9.75 5.76
C GLU A 183 17.83 9.39 6.75
N TYR A 184 17.26 8.19 6.63
CA TYR A 184 16.18 7.73 7.49
C TYR A 184 16.74 7.01 8.72
N PRO A 185 16.22 7.27 9.94
CA PRO A 185 15.15 8.22 10.27
C PRO A 185 15.68 9.59 10.77
N ASP A 186 17.00 9.80 10.76
CA ASP A 186 17.64 10.83 11.59
C ASP A 186 17.87 12.18 10.89
N SER A 187 17.63 12.28 9.58
CA SER A 187 17.78 13.56 8.87
C SER A 187 16.80 14.61 9.43
N PRO A 188 17.14 15.92 9.34
CA PRO A 188 16.25 16.98 9.81
C PRO A 188 14.84 16.92 9.21
N GLN A 189 14.72 16.53 7.95
CA GLN A 189 13.44 16.36 7.26
C GLN A 189 12.62 15.21 7.85
N TRP A 190 13.26 14.05 8.08
CA TRP A 190 12.59 12.91 8.70
C TRP A 190 12.14 13.20 10.12
N GLN A 191 12.98 13.85 10.92
CA GLN A 191 12.63 14.25 12.29
C GLN A 191 11.44 15.23 12.33
N ARG A 192 11.24 16.03 11.27
CA ARG A 192 10.07 16.91 11.15
C ARG A 192 8.81 16.18 10.70
N ILE A 193 8.90 15.20 9.80
CA ILE A 193 7.70 14.53 9.26
C ILE A 193 7.22 13.33 10.10
N LEU A 194 8.12 12.58 10.73
CA LEU A 194 7.80 11.37 11.49
C LEU A 194 6.70 11.60 12.56
N PRO A 195 6.70 12.71 13.32
CA PRO A 195 5.62 12.98 14.27
C PRO A 195 4.23 13.02 13.63
N PHE A 196 4.10 13.56 12.41
CA PHE A 196 2.83 13.58 11.68
C PHE A 196 2.41 12.19 11.22
N ILE A 197 3.38 11.40 10.72
CA ILE A 197 3.15 10.01 10.29
C ILE A 197 2.66 9.17 11.48
N HIS A 198 3.40 9.20 12.59
CA HIS A 198 3.03 8.45 13.81
C HIS A 198 1.68 8.89 14.36
N THR A 199 1.39 10.20 14.39
CA THR A 199 0.08 10.72 14.80
C THR A 199 -1.05 10.17 13.92
N ALA A 200 -0.84 10.09 12.60
CA ALA A 200 -1.84 9.54 11.69
C ALA A 200 -2.01 8.02 11.85
N MET A 201 -0.93 7.26 12.06
CA MET A 201 -0.99 5.83 12.34
C MET A 201 -1.70 5.52 13.67
N ASP A 202 -1.38 6.26 14.73
CA ASP A 202 -2.02 6.13 16.04
C ASP A 202 -3.50 6.49 16.00
N ALA A 203 -3.87 7.43 15.12
CA ALA A 203 -5.23 7.79 14.82
C ALA A 203 -5.98 6.76 13.94
N GLY A 204 -5.30 5.77 13.35
CA GLY A 204 -5.89 4.87 12.35
C GLY A 204 -6.30 5.58 11.06
N ARG A 205 -5.64 6.70 10.74
CA ARG A 205 -5.77 7.42 9.46
C ARG A 205 -4.76 6.95 8.41
N LEU A 206 -3.75 6.21 8.85
CA LEU A 206 -2.67 5.67 8.03
C LEU A 206 -2.42 4.22 8.45
N ASP A 207 -2.10 3.38 7.46
CA ASP A 207 -1.80 1.97 7.70
C ASP A 207 -0.66 1.81 8.74
N PRO A 208 -0.84 0.99 9.79
CA PRO A 208 0.21 0.63 10.73
C PRO A 208 1.50 0.09 10.10
N ALA A 209 1.44 -0.42 8.88
CA ALA A 209 2.58 -0.94 8.14
C ALA A 209 3.30 0.10 7.25
N PHE A 210 2.84 1.36 7.21
CA PHE A 210 3.33 2.40 6.29
C PHE A 210 4.86 2.60 6.32
N LEU A 211 5.49 2.49 7.51
CA LEU A 211 6.93 2.68 7.68
C LEU A 211 7.75 1.38 7.59
N CYS A 212 7.12 0.20 7.50
CA CYS A 212 7.83 -1.09 7.63
C CYS A 212 8.90 -1.29 6.54
N MET A 213 8.68 -0.84 5.31
CA MET A 213 9.70 -0.92 4.25
C MET A 213 10.90 0.00 4.53
N PHE A 214 10.69 1.17 5.14
CA PHE A 214 11.76 2.10 5.51
C PHE A 214 12.59 1.54 6.66
N ASP A 215 11.94 1.00 7.68
CA ASP A 215 12.60 0.36 8.82
C ASP A 215 13.44 -0.84 8.38
N ASP A 216 12.88 -1.71 7.54
CA ASP A 216 13.60 -2.87 7.02
C ASP A 216 14.79 -2.45 6.14
N LEU A 217 14.65 -1.44 5.28
CA LEU A 217 15.76 -0.99 4.46
C LEU A 217 16.87 -0.38 5.33
N ASN A 218 16.50 0.42 6.32
CA ASN A 218 17.44 0.99 7.28
C ASN A 218 18.19 -0.10 8.05
N ASP A 219 17.49 -1.17 8.48
CA ASP A 219 18.16 -2.31 9.10
C ASP A 219 19.13 -2.99 8.13
N LYS A 220 18.72 -3.26 6.89
CA LYS A 220 19.57 -3.86 5.87
C LYS A 220 20.81 -3.02 5.57
N ASP A 221 20.66 -1.71 5.37
CA ASP A 221 21.76 -0.78 5.04
C ASP A 221 22.81 -0.70 6.17
N HIS A 222 22.40 -0.97 7.41
CA HIS A 222 23.29 -1.05 8.57
C HIS A 222 23.73 -2.48 8.91
N GLY A 223 23.49 -3.45 8.04
CA GLY A 223 23.88 -4.85 8.24
C GLY A 223 23.11 -5.55 9.38
N ARG A 224 21.96 -5.02 9.77
CA ARG A 224 21.07 -5.62 10.78
C ARG A 224 20.02 -6.51 10.11
N PRO A 225 19.51 -7.54 10.81
CA PRO A 225 18.37 -8.30 10.33
C PRO A 225 17.12 -7.40 10.24
N MET A 226 16.41 -7.49 9.12
CA MET A 226 15.14 -6.79 8.88
C MET A 226 14.05 -7.33 9.81
N ARG A 227 13.19 -6.42 10.31
CA ARG A 227 12.25 -6.68 11.40
C ARG A 227 10.91 -7.22 10.92
N TYR A 228 10.46 -6.83 9.73
CA TYR A 228 9.11 -7.11 9.24
C TYR A 228 9.08 -8.02 8.00
N GLY A 229 10.17 -8.04 7.22
CA GLY A 229 10.23 -8.73 5.94
C GLY A 229 9.41 -8.03 4.84
N ALA A 230 9.17 -6.73 4.98
CA ALA A 230 8.41 -5.89 4.05
C ALA A 230 9.09 -5.80 2.66
N LEU A 231 10.41 -5.96 2.61
CA LEU A 231 11.19 -5.91 1.37
C LEU A 231 11.30 -7.25 0.62
N LEU A 232 10.62 -8.30 1.09
CA LEU A 232 10.72 -9.62 0.45
C LEU A 232 10.31 -9.58 -1.03
N GLY A 233 9.23 -8.88 -1.37
CA GLY A 233 8.81 -8.70 -2.77
C GLY A 233 9.80 -7.88 -3.59
N TYR A 234 10.44 -6.88 -2.98
CA TYR A 234 11.47 -6.05 -3.64
C TYR A 234 12.70 -6.89 -4.01
N TYR A 235 13.12 -7.79 -3.12
CA TYR A 235 14.26 -8.69 -3.31
C TYR A 235 13.87 -10.09 -3.81
N ARG A 236 12.68 -10.27 -4.40
CA ARG A 236 12.19 -11.62 -4.78
C ARG A 236 13.12 -12.40 -5.73
N ASN A 237 13.91 -11.69 -6.53
CA ASN A 237 14.88 -12.27 -7.47
C ASN A 237 16.27 -12.48 -6.86
N MET A 238 16.51 -12.00 -5.64
CA MET A 238 17.74 -12.13 -4.87
C MET A 238 17.39 -12.44 -3.40
N PRO A 239 16.63 -13.52 -3.12
CA PRO A 239 16.12 -13.81 -1.78
C PRO A 239 17.23 -14.03 -0.75
N GLU A 240 18.44 -14.36 -1.18
CA GLU A 240 19.64 -14.46 -0.33
C GLU A 240 20.08 -13.11 0.27
N GLU A 241 19.66 -11.99 -0.32
CA GLU A 241 19.86 -10.64 0.23
C GLU A 241 18.90 -10.30 1.38
N VAL A 242 17.88 -11.14 1.59
CA VAL A 242 16.90 -10.99 2.66
C VAL A 242 17.44 -11.68 3.91
N PHE A 243 17.85 -10.88 4.88
CA PHE A 243 18.23 -11.32 6.22
C PHE A 243 17.23 -10.80 7.24
N LEU A 244 16.47 -11.70 7.88
CA LEU A 244 15.39 -11.37 8.82
C LEU A 244 15.79 -11.66 10.26
N VAL A 245 15.10 -11.03 11.21
CA VAL A 245 15.19 -11.40 12.64
C VAL A 245 14.75 -12.85 12.85
N ASP A 246 14.99 -13.41 14.04
CA ASP A 246 14.57 -14.78 14.32
C ASP A 246 13.06 -14.96 14.10
N PRO A 247 12.60 -16.17 13.70
CA PRO A 247 11.21 -16.38 13.30
C PRO A 247 10.15 -15.97 14.34
N VAL A 248 10.44 -16.12 15.64
CA VAL A 248 9.47 -15.75 16.70
C VAL A 248 9.31 -14.24 16.76
N THR A 249 10.43 -13.51 16.77
CA THR A 249 10.42 -12.04 16.75
C THR A 249 9.79 -11.52 15.46
N LEU A 250 10.07 -12.14 14.31
CA LEU A 250 9.47 -11.77 13.03
C LEU A 250 7.94 -11.89 13.07
N THR A 251 7.42 -13.01 13.58
CA THR A 251 5.97 -13.21 13.73
C THR A 251 5.34 -12.15 14.64
N MET A 252 5.99 -11.81 15.76
CA MET A 252 5.50 -10.77 16.66
C MET A 252 5.47 -9.39 15.99
N ASN A 253 6.54 -9.03 15.27
CA ASN A 253 6.64 -7.76 14.55
C ASN A 253 5.57 -7.66 13.46
N ARG A 254 5.42 -8.69 12.62
CA ARG A 254 4.39 -8.72 11.56
C ARG A 254 2.98 -8.62 12.15
N ALA A 255 2.68 -9.37 13.21
CA ALA A 255 1.38 -9.31 13.88
C ALA A 255 1.09 -7.91 14.47
N SER A 256 2.10 -7.16 14.90
CA SER A 256 1.94 -5.80 15.46
C SER A 256 1.41 -4.77 14.47
N VAL A 257 1.56 -5.04 13.17
CA VAL A 257 1.05 -4.22 12.05
C VAL A 257 -0.08 -4.93 11.29
N GLY A 258 -0.61 -6.02 11.86
CA GLY A 258 -1.74 -6.76 11.29
C GLY A 258 -1.36 -7.72 10.16
N TRP A 259 -0.07 -7.91 9.90
CA TRP A 259 0.39 -8.87 8.90
C TRP A 259 0.42 -10.30 9.42
N GLY A 260 0.15 -11.23 8.51
CA GLY A 260 0.23 -12.67 8.72
C GLY A 260 1.66 -13.21 8.70
N PRO A 261 1.84 -14.53 8.77
CA PRO A 261 3.14 -15.18 8.67
C PRO A 261 3.93 -14.80 7.41
N ILE A 262 5.26 -14.71 7.52
CA ILE A 262 6.11 -14.39 6.36
C ILE A 262 6.01 -15.44 5.24
N ALA A 263 5.71 -16.70 5.57
CA ALA A 263 5.52 -17.75 4.59
C ALA A 263 4.33 -17.48 3.65
N ASP A 264 3.23 -16.93 4.18
CA ASP A 264 2.08 -16.54 3.37
C ASP A 264 2.46 -15.42 2.39
N PHE A 265 3.24 -14.43 2.85
CA PHE A 265 3.72 -13.36 1.97
C PHE A 265 4.74 -13.87 0.94
N ALA A 266 5.58 -14.84 1.31
CA ALA A 266 6.53 -15.48 0.42
C ALA A 266 5.82 -16.20 -0.74
N ASP A 267 4.71 -16.91 -0.47
CA ASP A 267 3.86 -17.50 -1.51
C ASP A 267 3.33 -16.42 -2.47
N VAL A 268 2.86 -15.29 -1.92
CA VAL A 268 2.33 -14.17 -2.71
C VAL A 268 3.38 -13.59 -3.66
N VAL A 269 4.61 -13.39 -3.18
CA VAL A 269 5.68 -12.78 -3.99
C VAL A 269 6.51 -13.80 -4.77
N GLY A 270 6.19 -15.09 -4.65
CA GLY A 270 6.84 -16.18 -5.38
C GLY A 270 8.24 -16.51 -4.90
N VAL A 271 8.52 -16.36 -3.60
CA VAL A 271 9.83 -16.66 -2.99
C VAL A 271 9.74 -17.97 -2.20
N ASP A 272 10.69 -18.88 -2.41
CA ASP A 272 10.84 -20.07 -1.56
C ASP A 272 11.31 -19.64 -0.15
N PRO A 273 10.51 -19.85 0.92
CA PRO A 273 10.87 -19.45 2.27
C PRO A 273 12.18 -20.05 2.78
N ARG A 274 12.62 -21.17 2.21
CA ARG A 274 13.89 -21.84 2.58
C ARG A 274 15.13 -21.07 2.13
N LEU A 275 14.98 -20.14 1.19
CA LEU A 275 16.07 -19.29 0.71
C LEU A 275 16.28 -18.05 1.60
N ILE A 276 15.32 -17.75 2.48
CA ILE A 276 15.37 -16.61 3.38
C ILE A 276 16.34 -16.91 4.53
N ARG A 277 17.25 -15.97 4.81
CA ARG A 277 18.18 -16.08 5.94
C ARG A 277 17.56 -15.49 7.18
N TYR A 278 17.73 -16.17 8.32
CA TYR A 278 17.25 -15.73 9.62
C TYR A 278 18.41 -15.55 10.60
N ALA A 279 18.30 -14.56 11.49
CA ALA A 279 19.18 -14.45 12.64
C ALA A 279 18.95 -15.65 13.57
N VAL A 280 20.05 -16.17 14.14
CA VAL A 280 20.00 -17.19 15.19
C VAL A 280 19.88 -16.45 16.53
N LYS A 281 19.03 -16.95 17.43
CA LYS A 281 18.96 -16.45 18.80
C LYS A 281 20.22 -16.74 19.59
#